data_AF-A0A917PC00-F1
#
_entry.id   AF-A0A917PC00-F1
#
_cell.length_a   1.000
_cell.length_b   1.000
_cell.length_c   1.000
_cell.angle_alpha   90.00
_cell.angle_beta   90.00
_cell.angle_gamma   90.00
#
_symmetry.space_group_name_H-M   'P 1'
#
loop_
_entity.id
_entity.type
_entity.pdbx_description
1 polymer ?
#
loop_
_entity_poly.entity_id
_entity_poly.type
_entity_poly.pdbx_seq_one_letter_code
_entity_poly.pdbx_strand_id
1 'polypeptide(L)' 'MEFPPGWSYQLHCSESVDFSTVVQGAVDFSVDEGTRTLGPGNCVLVAGTSYAWSTKHGCRLLVVMLGGQRA' A
#
# COMPACT_ATOMS: atom_id res chain seq x y z
N MET A 1 -2.11 9.64 -4.47
CA MET A 1 -1.27 10.06 -3.33
C MET A 1 0.18 10.03 -3.74
N GLU A 2 0.96 11.02 -3.29
CA GLU A 2 2.41 11.15 -3.55
C GLU A 2 3.15 10.93 -2.23
N PHE A 3 4.17 10.06 -2.24
CA PHE A 3 4.99 9.74 -1.07
C PHE A 3 6.45 10.11 -1.35
N PRO A 4 7.10 10.90 -0.47
CA PRO A 4 8.48 11.32 -0.68
C PRO A 4 9.50 10.19 -0.40
N PRO A 5 10.74 10.31 -0.87
CA PRO A 5 11.83 9.39 -0.53
C PRO A 5 11.99 9.20 0.99
N GLY A 6 12.20 7.96 1.42
CA GLY A 6 12.40 7.62 2.84
C GLY A 6 11.10 7.59 3.66
N TRP A 7 9.94 7.85 3.05
CA TRP A 7 8.67 7.80 3.75
C TRP A 7 8.28 6.37 4.14
N SER A 8 7.69 6.21 5.33
CA SER A 8 7.11 4.95 5.76
C SER A 8 5.80 5.17 6.51
N TYR A 9 4.90 4.21 6.39
CA TYR A 9 3.68 4.11 7.17
C TYR A 9 3.62 2.73 7.82
N GLN A 10 3.59 2.76 9.14
CA GLN A 10 3.70 1.59 10.00
C GLN A 10 2.51 0.66 9.82
N LEU A 11 2.63 -0.55 10.36
CA LEU A 11 1.61 -1.60 10.29
C LEU A 11 0.26 -1.05 10.79
N HIS A 12 -0.72 -1.03 9.90
CA HIS A 12 -2.06 -0.52 10.17
C HIS A 12 -3.09 -1.34 9.40
N CYS A 13 -4.34 -1.17 9.78
CA CYS A 13 -5.44 -1.89 9.19
C CYS A 13 -6.68 -1.00 9.20
N SER A 14 -7.53 -1.12 8.18
CA SER A 14 -8.71 -0.28 7.96
C SER A 14 -9.99 -1.12 7.95
N GLU A 15 -11.14 -0.49 8.22
CA GLU A 15 -12.48 -1.03 7.92
C GLU A 15 -12.85 -0.68 6.47
N SER A 16 -12.04 -1.18 5.54
CA SER A 16 -12.22 -0.97 4.11
C SER A 16 -11.60 -2.09 3.28
N VAL A 17 -12.00 -2.12 2.01
CA VAL A 17 -11.28 -2.79 0.94
C VAL A 17 -10.51 -1.73 0.16
N ASP A 18 -9.19 -1.84 0.19
CA ASP A 18 -8.26 -0.88 -0.40
C ASP A 18 -7.65 -1.50 -1.67
N PHE A 19 -7.88 -0.86 -2.82
CA PHE A 19 -7.22 -1.20 -4.08
C PHE A 19 -6.20 -0.12 -4.43
N SER A 20 -4.91 -0.46 -4.34
CA SER A 20 -3.80 0.46 -4.59
C SER A 20 -3.01 0.04 -5.81
N THR A 21 -2.74 1.00 -6.71
CA THR A 21 -1.92 0.81 -7.91
C THR A 21 -0.73 1.75 -7.89
N VAL A 22 0.46 1.23 -8.16
CA VAL A 22 1.65 2.06 -8.36
C VAL A 22 1.57 2.72 -9.73
N VAL A 23 1.51 4.05 -9.73
CA VAL A 23 1.49 4.85 -10.97
C VAL A 23 2.91 5.23 -11.38
N GLN A 24 3.78 5.53 -10.41
CA GLN A 24 5.17 5.94 -10.65
C GLN A 24 6.03 5.64 -9.43
N GLY A 25 7.34 5.39 -9.64
CA GLY A 25 8.27 5.08 -8.55
C GLY A 25 8.14 3.63 -8.06
N ALA A 26 8.51 3.39 -6.81
CA ALA A 26 8.42 2.05 -6.20
C ALA A 26 8.14 2.15 -4.70
N VAL A 27 7.40 1.16 -4.18
CA VAL A 27 7.06 1.05 -2.76
C VAL A 27 7.22 -0.40 -2.29
N ASP A 28 7.75 -0.57 -1.09
CA ASP A 28 7.72 -1.86 -0.39
C ASP A 28 6.40 -1.99 0.35
N PHE A 29 5.67 -3.05 0.02
CA PHE A 29 4.44 -3.47 0.68
C PHE A 29 4.74 -4.65 1.58
N SER A 30 4.45 -4.51 2.88
CA SER A 30 4.72 -5.54 3.88
C SER A 30 3.43 -6.03 4.51
N VAL A 31 3.31 -7.36 4.59
CA VAL A 31 2.29 -8.11 5.34
C VAL A 31 3.00 -9.15 6.21
N ASP A 32 2.25 -9.90 7.02
CA ASP A 32 2.82 -10.91 7.93
C ASP A 32 3.63 -11.99 7.19
N GLU A 33 3.24 -12.34 5.97
CA GLU A 33 3.95 -13.30 5.10
C GLU A 33 5.21 -12.72 4.44
N GLY A 34 5.48 -11.43 4.66
CA GLY A 34 6.70 -10.76 4.26
C GLY A 34 6.49 -9.54 3.35
N THR A 35 7.60 -9.08 2.79
CA THR A 35 7.66 -7.84 2.00
C THR A 35 7.74 -8.12 0.51
N ARG A 36 7.09 -7.29 -0.30
CA ARG A 36 7.18 -7.27 -1.76
C ARG A 36 7.41 -5.84 -2.24
N THR A 37 8.39 -5.63 -3.10
CA THR A 37 8.60 -4.36 -3.79
C THR A 37 7.67 -4.29 -4.99
N LEU A 38 6.87 -3.23 -5.06
CA LEU A 38 5.91 -2.97 -6.14
C LEU A 38 6.41 -1.81 -7.00
N GLY A 39 6.41 -2.02 -8.31
CA GLY A 39 6.73 -1.00 -9.33
C GLY A 39 5.51 -0.60 -10.16
N PRO A 40 5.67 0.32 -11.13
CA PRO A 40 4.56 0.86 -11.92
C PRO A 40 3.71 -0.23 -12.58
N GLY A 41 2.39 -0.11 -12.44
CA GLY A 41 1.42 -1.09 -12.93
C GLY A 41 1.15 -2.26 -12.00
N ASN A 42 1.93 -2.46 -10.93
CA ASN A 42 1.58 -3.41 -9.88
C ASN A 42 0.41 -2.89 -9.04
N CYS A 43 -0.45 -3.81 -8.62
CA CYS A 43 -1.62 -3.53 -7.81
C CYS A 43 -1.65 -4.44 -6.59
N VAL A 44 -2.24 -3.95 -5.50
CA VAL A 44 -2.62 -4.75 -4.33
C VAL A 44 -4.06 -4.49 -3.96
N LEU A 45 -4.73 -5.53 -3.47
CA LEU A 45 -6.03 -5.47 -2.85
C LEU A 45 -5.85 -5.89 -1.39
N VAL A 46 -6.25 -5.02 -0.47
CA VAL A 46 -6.19 -5.30 0.97
C VAL A 46 -7.61 -5.22 1.53
N ALA A 47 -8.09 -6.30 2.15
CA ALA A 47 -9.43 -6.38 2.71
C ALA A 47 -9.34 -6.63 4.22
N GLY A 48 -9.12 -5.56 4.99
CA GLY A 48 -8.99 -5.66 6.45
C GLY A 48 -7.72 -6.34 6.98
N THR A 49 -6.76 -6.68 6.12
CA THR A 49 -5.46 -7.21 6.57
C THR A 49 -4.56 -6.07 7.05
N SER A 50 -3.74 -6.33 8.07
CA SER A 50 -2.70 -5.39 8.49
C SER A 50 -1.57 -5.31 7.46
N TYR A 51 -1.14 -4.10 7.12
CA TYR A 51 -0.08 -3.88 6.15
C TYR A 51 0.73 -2.62 6.44
N ALA A 52 1.92 -2.54 5.86
CA ALA A 52 2.80 -1.38 5.96
C ALA A 52 3.32 -0.98 4.57
N TRP A 53 3.68 0.30 4.46
CA TRP A 53 4.29 0.87 3.26
C TRP A 53 5.64 1.50 3.59
N SER A 54 6.62 1.36 2.70
CA SER A 54 7.81 2.21 2.75
C SER A 54 8.35 2.50 1.36
N THR A 55 8.96 3.67 1.18
CA THR A 55 9.59 4.03 -0.09
C THR A 55 11.04 4.44 0.15
N LYS A 56 11.94 3.99 -0.72
CA LYS A 56 13.34 4.46 -0.72
C LYS A 56 13.52 5.74 -1.52
N HIS A 57 12.89 5.81 -2.69
CA HIS A 57 13.07 6.89 -3.67
C HIS A 57 11.80 7.69 -3.96
N GLY A 58 10.72 7.44 -3.21
CA GLY A 58 9.40 8.02 -3.44
C GLY A 58 8.52 7.17 -4.35
N CYS A 59 7.21 7.38 -4.26
CA CYS A 59 6.21 6.62 -4.99
C CYS A 59 4.91 7.42 -5.16
N ARG A 60 4.25 7.23 -6.29
CA ARG A 60 2.88 7.68 -6.53
C ARG A 60 1.93 6.50 -6.57
N LEU A 61 0.97 6.48 -5.66
CA LEU A 61 -0.12 5.50 -5.65
C LEU A 61 -1.43 6.14 -6.11
N LEU A 62 -2.17 5.45 -6.98
CA LEU A 62 -3.61 5.62 -7.07
C LEU A 62 -4.23 4.69 -6.04
N VAL A 63 -5.12 5.20 -5.19
CA VAL A 63 -5.75 4.41 -4.12
C VAL A 63 -7.25 4.60 -4.19
N VAL A 64 -7.97 3.49 -4.25
CA VAL A 64 -9.43 3.43 -4.11
C VAL A 64 -9.72 2.71 -2.79
N MET A 65 -10.43 3.39 -1.89
CA MET A 65 -10.88 2.79 -0.63
C MET A 65 -12.40 2.67 -0.65
N LEU A 66 -12.90 1.47 -0.40
CA LEU A 66 -14.33 1.19 -0.28
C LEU A 66 -14.61 0.81 1.17
N GLY A 67 -15.43 1.59 1.87
CA GLY A 67 -15.82 1.28 3.24
C GLY A 67 -16.52 -0.08 3.35
N GLY A 68 -16.21 -0.82 4.41
CA GLY A 68 -16.80 -2.14 4.66
C GLY A 68 -16.54 -2.60 6.09
N GLN A 69 -17.26 -3.62 6.54
CA GLN A 69 -17.04 -4.23 7.85
C GLN A 69 -16.21 -5.50 7.69
N ARG A 70 -15.31 -5.75 8.65
CA ARG A 70 -14.64 -7.05 8.73
C ARG A 70 -15.65 -8.10 9.18
N ALA A 71 -15.59 -9.28 8.57
CA ALA A 71 -16.38 -10.44 8.97
C ALA A 71 -15.81 -11.09 10.23
#